data_AF-A0A6C1PGQ2-F1
#
_entry.id   AF-A0A6C1PGQ2-F1
#
_cell.length_a   1.000
_cell.length_b   1.000
_cell.length_c   1.000
_cell.angle_alpha   90.00
_cell.angle_beta   90.00
_cell.angle_gamma   90.00
#
_symmetry.space_group_name_H-M   'P 1'
#
loop_
_entity.id
_entity.type
_entity.pdbx_description
1 polymer ?
#
loop_
_entity_poly.entity_id
_entity_poly.type
_entity_poly.pdbx_seq_one_letter_code
_entity_poly.pdbx_strand_id
1 'polypeptide(L)'
;MARVLLRAASPLYSVERELPGLDNPRFAAGSGQIEKKLVSFNDAARHAPFVVILDLDERSCAPGYRDALLPRGAERYMILRIAVREVESWLLADRDGFARYLGVAVTVIPPEPDDLPDPKRSLFDLVRRSRRRSIRESILPIDRTARLGPDYNGALMGMVNEYWSRDRAVSNSPSLQRAVDALDRFRFP
;
A
#
# COMPACT_ATOMS: atom_id res chain seq x y z
N MET A 1 3.74 13.75 -19.67
CA MET A 1 2.57 13.98 -18.78
C MET A 1 2.07 12.62 -18.30
N ALA A 2 2.73 12.05 -17.29
CA ALA A 2 2.45 10.71 -16.78
C ALA A 2 1.24 10.76 -15.82
N ARG A 3 0.16 10.05 -16.15
CA ARG A 3 -0.96 9.80 -15.23
C ARG A 3 -0.63 8.53 -14.46
N VAL A 4 -0.34 8.63 -13.16
CA VAL A 4 -0.12 7.46 -12.31
C VAL A 4 -1.43 7.18 -11.54
N LEU A 5 -2.14 6.10 -11.86
CA LEU A 5 -3.33 5.70 -11.12
C LEU A 5 -2.93 4.78 -9.98
N LEU A 6 -2.61 5.31 -8.80
CA LEU A 6 -2.51 4.55 -7.56
C LEU A 6 -3.80 4.76 -6.77
N ARG A 7 -4.65 3.73 -6.74
CA ARG A 7 -5.82 3.71 -5.87
C ARG A 7 -6.05 2.30 -5.35
N ALA A 8 -5.23 1.91 -4.39
CA ALA A 8 -5.57 0.99 -3.31
C ALA A 8 -5.00 1.64 -2.04
N ALA A 9 -5.56 1.32 -0.88
CA ALA A 9 -5.43 2.04 0.39
C ALA A 9 -4.00 2.02 0.99
N SER A 10 -3.02 2.54 0.26
CA SER A 10 -1.63 2.63 0.67
C SER A 10 -1.18 4.09 0.67
N PRO A 11 -0.62 4.59 1.78
CA PRO A 11 -0.02 5.92 1.86
C PRO A 11 1.28 6.04 1.06
N LEU A 12 1.76 4.96 0.43
CA LEU A 12 3.11 4.89 -0.14
C LEU A 12 3.30 5.58 -1.49
N TYR A 13 2.24 6.07 -2.14
CA TYR A 13 2.40 6.84 -3.38
C TYR A 13 1.27 7.85 -3.57
N SER A 14 1.57 9.13 -3.33
CA SER A 14 0.74 10.22 -3.82
C SER A 14 0.82 10.26 -5.34
N VAL A 15 -0.32 10.16 -6.03
CA VAL A 15 -0.42 10.67 -7.39
C VAL A 15 -1.59 11.64 -7.48
N GLU A 16 -1.22 12.90 -7.65
CA GLU A 16 -2.12 13.93 -8.12
C GLU A 16 -2.12 13.96 -9.66
N ARG A 17 -3.23 13.54 -10.27
CA ARG A 17 -4.12 14.43 -11.05
C ARG A 17 -5.13 13.65 -11.90
N GLU A 18 -6.40 13.88 -11.54
CA GLU A 18 -7.56 14.16 -12.39
C GLU A 18 -7.77 13.28 -13.64
N LEU A 19 -8.67 12.31 -13.47
CA LEU A 19 -9.60 11.92 -14.53
C LEU A 19 -10.76 12.94 -14.54
N PRO A 20 -11.13 13.53 -15.68
CA PRO A 20 -12.33 14.37 -15.76
C PRO A 20 -13.55 13.51 -15.42
N GLY A 21 -14.37 13.94 -14.46
CA GLY A 21 -15.67 13.33 -14.15
C GLY A 21 -15.77 12.50 -12.86
N LEU A 22 -14.78 12.58 -11.95
CA LEU A 22 -14.89 11.99 -10.60
C LEU A 22 -14.56 13.06 -9.54
N ASP A 23 -15.47 14.00 -9.39
CA ASP A 23 -15.42 14.93 -8.27
C ASP A 23 -15.64 14.18 -6.95
N ASN A 24 -14.81 14.51 -5.95
CA ASN A 24 -14.85 14.11 -4.55
C ASN A 24 -14.12 12.78 -4.19
N PRO A 25 -12.98 12.83 -3.46
CA PRO A 25 -12.20 11.63 -3.11
C PRO A 25 -12.92 10.80 -2.05
N ARG A 26 -13.80 9.89 -2.48
CA ARG A 26 -14.32 8.83 -1.61
C ARG A 26 -13.23 7.79 -1.40
N PHE A 27 -12.66 7.73 -0.20
CA PHE A 27 -11.81 6.64 0.31
C PHE A 27 -12.65 5.38 0.53
N ALA A 28 -13.17 4.80 -0.54
CA ALA A 28 -13.98 3.58 -0.49
C ALA A 28 -13.94 2.88 -1.85
N ALA A 29 -12.85 2.18 -2.12
CA ALA A 29 -12.90 1.06 -3.05
C ALA A 29 -12.05 -0.04 -2.43
N GLY A 30 -12.71 -1.03 -1.83
CA GLY A 30 -12.06 -2.29 -1.50
C GLY A 30 -11.49 -2.92 -2.77
N SER A 31 -10.47 -3.76 -2.61
CA SER A 31 -9.78 -4.52 -3.66
C SER A 31 -10.74 -5.01 -4.76
N GLY A 32 -11.90 -5.55 -4.39
CA GLY A 32 -12.91 -6.07 -5.33
C GLY A 32 -13.45 -5.11 -6.40
N GLN A 33 -13.41 -3.78 -6.22
CA GLN A 33 -13.79 -2.84 -7.29
C GLN A 33 -12.65 -2.58 -8.28
N ILE A 34 -11.41 -2.60 -7.78
CA ILE A 34 -10.20 -2.43 -8.61
C ILE A 34 -9.99 -3.71 -9.43
N GLU A 35 -10.17 -4.88 -8.82
CA GLU A 35 -10.11 -6.19 -9.50
C GLU A 35 -11.04 -6.24 -10.72
N LYS A 36 -12.30 -5.78 -10.57
CA LYS A 36 -13.28 -5.75 -11.67
C LYS A 36 -12.88 -4.84 -12.83
N LYS A 37 -12.11 -3.78 -12.57
CA LYS A 37 -11.65 -2.81 -13.58
C LYS A 37 -10.28 -3.13 -14.13
N LEU A 38 -9.60 -4.12 -13.57
CA LEU A 38 -8.19 -4.39 -13.85
C LEU A 38 -7.92 -4.71 -15.32
N VAL A 39 -8.82 -5.47 -15.97
CA VAL A 39 -8.73 -5.75 -17.41
C VAL A 39 -8.80 -4.47 -18.23
N SER A 40 -9.72 -3.55 -17.89
CA SER A 40 -9.85 -2.26 -18.57
C SER A 40 -8.62 -1.36 -18.35
N PHE A 41 -8.05 -1.36 -17.14
CA PHE A 41 -6.79 -0.66 -16.88
C PHE A 41 -5.64 -1.26 -17.69
N ASN A 42 -5.57 -2.58 -17.79
CA ASN A 42 -4.57 -3.27 -18.59
C ASN A 42 -4.68 -2.91 -20.07
N ASP A 43 -5.89 -2.94 -20.65
CA ASP A 43 -6.11 -2.54 -22.04
C ASP A 43 -5.70 -1.07 -22.30
N ALA A 44 -6.06 -0.16 -21.39
CA ALA A 44 -5.63 1.24 -21.46
C ALA A 44 -4.10 1.40 -21.31
N ALA A 45 -3.45 0.46 -20.61
CA ALA A 45 -2.01 0.45 -20.40
C ALA A 45 -1.19 0.11 -21.66
N ARG A 46 -1.84 -0.07 -22.82
CA ARG A 46 -1.15 0.01 -24.12
C ARG A 46 -0.70 1.43 -24.47
N HIS A 47 -1.37 2.44 -23.91
CA HIS A 47 -1.20 3.84 -24.30
C HIS A 47 -0.86 4.80 -23.16
N ALA A 48 -1.06 4.41 -21.89
CA ALA A 48 -0.75 5.23 -20.72
C ALA A 48 -0.17 4.38 -19.58
N PRO A 49 0.65 4.93 -18.68
CA PRO A 49 1.18 4.18 -17.55
C PRO A 49 0.10 3.90 -16.50
N PHE A 50 0.09 2.69 -15.94
CA PHE A 50 -0.75 2.30 -14.81
C PHE A 50 0.08 1.58 -13.76
N VAL A 51 -0.11 1.92 -12.49
CA VAL A 51 0.53 1.24 -11.35
C VAL A 51 -0.56 0.79 -10.41
N VAL A 52 -0.90 -0.49 -10.45
CA VAL A 52 -1.92 -1.06 -9.57
C VAL A 52 -1.24 -1.93 -8.53
N ILE A 53 -1.59 -1.67 -7.28
CA ILE A 53 -1.11 -2.42 -6.11
C ILE A 53 -2.35 -3.02 -5.45
N LEU A 54 -2.32 -4.32 -5.20
CA LEU A 54 -3.38 -5.03 -4.51
C LEU A 54 -2.82 -5.79 -3.33
N ASP A 55 -3.67 -6.05 -2.36
CA ASP A 55 -3.37 -6.91 -1.22
C ASP A 55 -3.54 -8.38 -1.63
N LEU A 56 -2.69 -9.25 -1.11
CA LEU A 56 -2.86 -10.69 -1.28
C LEU A 56 -4.05 -11.20 -0.43
N ASP A 57 -4.35 -10.51 0.67
CA ASP A 57 -5.30 -10.90 1.70
C ASP A 57 -4.96 -12.31 2.23
N GLU A 58 -5.96 -13.19 2.30
CA GLU A 58 -5.82 -14.57 2.75
C GLU A 58 -5.36 -15.53 1.64
N ARG A 59 -5.16 -15.06 0.40
CA ARG A 59 -4.83 -15.93 -0.74
C ARG A 59 -3.46 -16.60 -0.58
N SER A 60 -3.28 -17.76 -1.21
CA SER A 60 -2.10 -18.61 -1.00
C SER A 60 -0.79 -18.05 -1.57
N CYS A 61 -0.82 -17.42 -2.76
CA CYS A 61 0.39 -16.86 -3.37
C CYS A 61 0.12 -15.66 -4.29
N ALA A 62 1.05 -14.69 -4.28
CA ALA A 62 1.00 -13.49 -5.10
C ALA A 62 1.12 -13.74 -6.62
N PRO A 63 2.04 -14.60 -7.11
CA PRO A 63 2.13 -14.88 -8.55
C PRO A 63 0.85 -15.52 -9.10
N GLY A 64 0.32 -16.54 -8.42
CA GLY A 64 -0.91 -17.21 -8.85
C GLY A 64 -2.12 -16.27 -8.85
N TYR A 65 -2.20 -15.37 -7.86
CA TYR A 65 -3.27 -14.37 -7.84
C TYR A 65 -3.15 -13.35 -8.97
N ARG A 66 -1.94 -12.85 -9.26
CA ARG A 66 -1.67 -11.97 -10.40
C ARG A 66 -2.05 -12.63 -11.73
N ASP A 67 -1.70 -13.90 -11.90
CA ASP A 67 -1.97 -14.65 -13.14
C ASP A 67 -3.47 -14.95 -13.30
N ALA A 68 -4.18 -15.19 -12.19
CA ALA A 68 -5.65 -15.28 -12.21
C ALA A 68 -6.33 -13.96 -12.59
N LEU A 69 -5.76 -12.83 -12.16
CA LEU A 69 -6.27 -11.48 -12.45
C LEU A 69 -6.04 -11.06 -13.90
N LEU A 70 -4.85 -11.35 -14.46
CA LEU A 70 -4.48 -11.04 -15.83
C LEU A 70 -3.88 -12.29 -16.51
N PRO A 71 -4.71 -13.24 -16.97
CA PRO A 71 -4.23 -14.51 -17.55
C PRO A 71 -3.39 -14.35 -18.82
N ARG A 72 -3.55 -13.23 -19.53
CA ARG A 72 -2.77 -12.88 -20.72
C ARG A 72 -1.53 -12.04 -20.41
N GLY A 73 -1.25 -11.80 -19.12
CA GLY A 73 -0.18 -10.92 -18.67
C GLY A 73 -0.57 -9.44 -18.62
N ALA A 74 0.30 -8.67 -17.98
CA ALA A 74 0.21 -7.22 -17.93
C ALA A 74 0.70 -6.61 -19.26
N GLU A 75 -0.03 -5.62 -19.76
CA GLU A 75 0.36 -4.84 -20.93
C GLU A 75 1.60 -3.99 -20.65
N ARG A 76 2.25 -3.52 -21.72
CA ARG A 76 3.58 -2.90 -21.67
C ARG A 76 3.75 -1.78 -20.64
N TYR A 77 2.69 -0.99 -20.38
CA TYR A 77 2.74 0.11 -19.42
C TYR A 77 1.96 -0.15 -18.13
N MET A 78 1.61 -1.41 -17.86
CA MET A 78 0.95 -1.84 -16.64
C MET A 78 1.98 -2.43 -15.67
N ILE A 79 2.05 -1.84 -14.48
CA ILE A 79 2.73 -2.43 -13.32
C ILE A 79 1.65 -2.93 -12.37
N LEU A 80 1.44 -4.24 -12.33
CA LEU A 80 0.58 -4.90 -11.33
C LEU A 80 1.45 -5.54 -10.24
N ARG A 81 1.32 -5.08 -9.00
CA ARG A 81 2.02 -5.62 -7.83
C ARG A 81 1.04 -6.10 -6.79
N ILE A 82 1.41 -7.19 -6.12
CA ILE A 82 0.64 -7.75 -5.01
C ILE A 82 1.52 -7.63 -3.75
N ALA A 83 1.04 -6.91 -2.73
CA ALA A 83 1.64 -6.89 -1.40
C ALA A 83 1.34 -8.21 -0.70
N VAL A 84 2.34 -8.84 -0.07
CA VAL A 84 2.09 -10.08 0.66
C VAL A 84 1.29 -9.77 1.91
N ARG A 85 0.18 -10.52 2.09
CA ARG A 85 -0.92 -10.24 3.01
C ARG A 85 -1.57 -8.91 2.72
N GLU A 86 -0.97 -7.80 3.14
CA GLU A 86 -1.53 -6.46 2.98
C GLU A 86 -0.42 -5.42 2.82
N VAL A 87 -0.72 -4.29 2.21
CA VAL A 87 0.23 -3.18 2.00
C VAL A 87 0.74 -2.56 3.30
N GLU A 88 0.03 -2.74 4.42
CA GLU A 88 0.55 -2.38 5.75
C GLU A 88 1.88 -3.09 6.07
N SER A 89 2.16 -4.27 5.49
CA SER A 89 3.48 -4.92 5.60
C SER A 89 4.61 -4.04 5.08
N TRP A 90 4.39 -3.31 3.98
CA TRP A 90 5.39 -2.42 3.39
C TRP A 90 5.65 -1.18 4.24
N LEU A 91 4.62 -0.69 4.95
CA LEU A 91 4.78 0.39 5.92
C LEU A 91 5.64 -0.06 7.10
N LEU A 92 5.38 -1.27 7.62
CA LEU A 92 6.12 -1.86 8.74
C LEU A 92 7.57 -2.23 8.37
N ALA A 93 7.87 -2.40 7.09
CA ALA A 93 9.19 -2.78 6.62
C ALA A 93 10.29 -1.75 6.91
N ASP A 94 9.96 -0.45 7.01
CA ASP A 94 10.87 0.52 7.60
C ASP A 94 10.71 0.56 9.12
N ARG A 95 11.37 -0.36 9.80
CA ARG A 95 11.28 -0.54 11.25
C ARG A 95 11.71 0.72 12.01
N ASP A 96 12.81 1.34 11.62
CA ASP A 96 13.33 2.56 12.24
C ASP A 96 12.43 3.77 11.98
N GLY A 97 11.95 3.94 10.75
CA GLY A 97 11.00 5.00 10.40
C GLY A 97 9.72 4.90 11.20
N PHE A 98 9.13 3.69 11.25
CA PHE A 98 7.88 3.46 11.96
C PHE A 98 8.04 3.60 13.48
N ALA A 99 9.12 3.07 14.06
CA ALA A 99 9.40 3.22 15.48
C ALA A 99 9.55 4.70 15.89
N ARG A 100 10.27 5.49 15.09
CA ARG A 100 10.42 6.94 15.31
C ARG A 100 9.09 7.69 15.19
N TYR A 101 8.29 7.36 14.17
CA TYR A 101 6.96 7.95 13.96
C TYR A 101 6.05 7.72 15.18
N LEU A 102 5.95 6.47 15.66
CA LEU A 102 5.14 6.13 16.85
C LEU A 102 5.78 6.56 18.18
N GLY A 103 7.10 6.83 18.19
CA GLY A 103 7.87 7.07 19.40
C GLY A 103 8.01 5.83 20.28
N VAL A 104 8.11 4.64 19.69
CA VAL A 104 8.30 3.35 20.39
C VAL A 104 9.72 2.80 20.15
N ALA A 105 10.11 1.76 20.89
CA ALA A 105 11.39 1.09 20.66
C ALA A 105 11.35 0.29 19.34
N VAL A 106 12.41 0.33 18.53
CA VAL A 106 12.48 -0.44 17.26
C VAL A 106 12.36 -1.95 17.47
N THR A 107 12.77 -2.44 18.64
CA THR A 107 12.70 -3.85 19.03
C THR A 107 11.27 -4.39 19.11
N VAL A 108 10.26 -3.52 19.26
CA VAL A 108 8.85 -3.95 19.22
C VAL A 108 8.30 -4.04 17.80
N ILE A 109 9.00 -3.49 16.79
CA ILE A 109 8.59 -3.60 15.39
C ILE A 109 9.03 -4.96 14.84
N PRO A 110 8.11 -5.76 14.26
CA PRO A 110 8.43 -7.06 13.69
C PRO A 110 9.55 -6.98 12.63
N PRO A 111 10.49 -7.96 12.61
CA PRO A 111 11.56 -7.99 11.62
C PRO A 111 11.10 -8.39 10.22
N GLU A 112 10.14 -9.31 10.13
CA GLU A 112 9.65 -9.91 8.88
C GLU A 112 8.17 -9.54 8.65
N PRO A 113 7.87 -8.34 8.13
CA PRO A 113 6.50 -7.84 7.99
C PRO A 113 5.67 -8.59 6.94
N ASP A 114 6.31 -9.17 5.91
CA ASP A 114 5.61 -9.96 4.87
C ASP A 114 5.06 -11.29 5.43
N ASP A 115 5.64 -11.79 6.54
CA ASP A 115 5.24 -13.04 7.20
C ASP A 115 4.16 -12.83 8.27
N LEU A 116 3.79 -11.57 8.55
CA LEU A 116 2.73 -11.27 9.52
C LEU A 116 1.38 -11.76 8.97
N PRO A 117 0.61 -12.57 9.71
CA PRO A 117 -0.67 -13.08 9.21
C PRO A 117 -1.70 -11.96 8.96
N ASP A 118 -1.61 -10.87 9.74
CA ASP A 118 -2.48 -9.69 9.65
C ASP A 118 -1.63 -8.43 9.91
N PRO A 119 -1.03 -7.84 8.85
CA PRO A 119 -0.18 -6.67 8.96
C PRO A 119 -0.92 -5.43 9.50
N LYS A 120 -2.18 -5.20 9.11
CA LYS A 120 -2.99 -4.06 9.60
C LYS A 120 -3.32 -4.18 11.08
N ARG A 121 -3.65 -5.37 11.57
CA ARG A 121 -3.80 -5.60 13.01
C ARG A 121 -2.50 -5.36 13.76
N SER A 122 -1.38 -5.85 13.22
CA SER A 122 -0.05 -5.62 13.80
C SER A 122 0.28 -4.12 13.86
N LEU A 123 -0.04 -3.37 12.80
CA LEU A 123 0.05 -1.91 12.75
C LEU A 123 -0.80 -1.27 13.86
N PHE A 124 -2.05 -1.68 14.03
CA PHE A 124 -2.91 -1.17 15.11
C PHE A 124 -2.37 -1.49 16.51
N ASP A 125 -1.84 -2.69 16.74
CA ASP A 125 -1.26 -3.07 18.03
C ASP A 125 -0.01 -2.24 18.36
N LEU A 126 0.79 -1.90 17.35
CA LEU A 126 1.92 -0.98 17.50
C LEU A 126 1.45 0.45 17.78
N VAL A 127 0.45 0.93 17.04
CA VAL A 127 -0.12 2.27 17.24
C VAL A 127 -0.69 2.42 18.64
N ARG A 128 -1.37 1.41 19.20
CA ARG A 128 -1.86 1.44 20.60
C ARG A 128 -0.75 1.74 21.61
N ARG A 129 0.48 1.32 21.31
CA ARG A 129 1.67 1.54 22.16
C ARG A 129 2.39 2.87 21.88
N SER A 130 1.97 3.61 20.85
CA SER A 130 2.54 4.90 20.48
C SER A 130 2.56 5.84 21.69
N ARG A 131 3.67 6.54 21.89
CA ARG A 131 3.76 7.59 22.93
C ARG A 131 2.97 8.83 22.53
N ARG A 132 2.67 9.00 21.23
CA ARG A 132 2.00 10.18 20.68
C ARG A 132 0.49 9.97 20.63
N ARG A 133 -0.25 10.71 21.47
CA ARG A 133 -1.71 10.61 21.57
C ARG A 133 -2.42 10.89 20.25
N SER A 134 -2.00 11.94 19.54
CA SER A 134 -2.58 12.33 18.25
C SER A 134 -2.56 11.18 17.24
N ILE A 135 -1.43 10.47 17.12
CA ILE A 135 -1.31 9.31 16.21
C ILE A 135 -2.33 8.22 16.57
N ARG A 136 -2.51 7.93 17.86
CA ARG A 136 -3.47 6.92 18.31
C ARG A 136 -4.90 7.30 17.92
N GLU A 137 -5.27 8.56 18.15
CA GLU A 137 -6.61 9.08 17.86
C GLU A 137 -6.87 9.20 16.35
N SER A 138 -5.85 9.45 15.53
CA SER A 138 -5.98 9.52 14.07
C SER A 138 -6.15 8.14 13.42
N ILE A 139 -5.37 7.14 13.86
CA ILE A 139 -5.25 5.85 13.17
C ILE A 139 -6.20 4.79 13.73
N LEU A 140 -6.41 4.74 15.05
CA LEU A 140 -7.22 3.69 15.66
C LEU A 140 -8.72 3.97 15.50
N PRO A 141 -9.54 2.93 15.29
CA PRO A 141 -10.99 3.06 15.31
C PRO A 141 -11.49 3.66 16.63
N ILE A 142 -12.46 4.57 16.53
CA ILE A 142 -13.07 5.25 17.68
C ILE A 142 -14.01 4.30 18.45
N ASP A 143 -14.66 3.39 17.73
CA ASP A 143 -15.59 2.42 18.29
C ASP A 143 -15.58 1.09 17.52
N ARG A 144 -16.49 0.17 17.88
CA ARG A 144 -16.62 -1.17 17.27
C ARG A 144 -17.23 -1.18 15.87
N THR A 145 -17.81 -0.07 15.43
CA THR A 145 -18.46 0.07 14.12
C THR A 145 -17.49 0.61 13.08
N ALA A 146 -16.55 1.46 13.49
CA ALA A 146 -15.49 1.95 12.63
C ALA A 146 -14.43 0.87 12.37
N ARG A 147 -14.02 0.71 11.10
CA ARG A 147 -12.92 -0.20 10.73
C ARG A 147 -11.55 0.48 10.81
N LEU A 148 -11.51 1.81 10.66
CA LEU A 148 -10.30 2.63 10.63
C LEU A 148 -10.52 3.86 11.53
N GLY A 149 -9.43 4.49 11.97
CA GLY A 149 -9.47 5.78 12.62
C GLY A 149 -9.88 6.93 11.70
N PRO A 150 -10.27 8.08 12.27
CA PRO A 150 -10.83 9.22 11.55
C PRO A 150 -9.88 9.82 10.52
N ASP A 151 -8.57 9.69 10.72
CA ASP A 151 -7.53 10.20 9.81
C ASP A 151 -6.47 9.14 9.52
N TYR A 152 -6.91 7.88 9.33
CA TYR A 152 -6.02 6.75 9.05
C TYR A 152 -5.06 7.03 7.89
N ASN A 153 -5.60 7.50 6.75
CA ASN A 153 -4.79 7.75 5.57
C ASN A 153 -3.90 8.99 5.72
N GLY A 154 -4.41 10.10 6.28
CA GLY A 154 -3.62 11.33 6.47
C GLY A 154 -2.44 11.10 7.41
N ALA A 155 -2.69 10.45 8.54
CA ALA A 155 -1.65 10.11 9.51
C ALA A 155 -0.56 9.22 8.90
N LEU A 156 -0.94 8.16 8.17
CA LEU A 156 0.03 7.27 7.55
C LEU A 156 0.74 7.91 6.33
N MET A 157 0.09 8.81 5.60
CA MET A 157 0.77 9.61 4.57
C MET A 157 1.84 10.50 5.21
N GLY A 158 1.55 11.13 6.35
CA GLY A 158 2.53 11.88 7.13
C GLY A 158 3.72 11.01 7.56
N MET A 159 3.47 9.78 8.02
CA MET A 159 4.53 8.80 8.31
C MET A 159 5.41 8.55 7.08
N VAL A 160 4.80 8.29 5.92
CA VAL A 160 5.53 7.98 4.69
C VAL A 160 6.40 9.16 4.25
N ASN A 161 5.83 10.36 4.25
CA ASN A 161 6.50 11.55 3.74
C ASN A 161 7.66 12.03 4.63
N GLU A 162 7.54 11.86 5.95
CA GLU A 162 8.50 12.46 6.91
C GLU A 162 9.48 11.45 7.52
N TYR A 163 9.11 10.17 7.64
CA TYR A 163 9.88 9.19 8.42
C TYR A 163 10.33 7.98 7.63
N TRP A 164 9.54 7.56 6.63
CA TRP A 164 9.74 6.30 5.92
C TRP A 164 10.87 6.38 4.91
N SER A 165 11.67 5.32 4.86
CA SER A 165 12.83 5.19 3.99
C SER A 165 12.69 3.97 3.11
N ARG A 166 12.65 4.19 1.80
CA ARG A 166 12.66 3.14 0.77
C ARG A 166 13.79 2.14 0.99
N ASP A 167 15.02 2.60 1.15
CA ASP A 167 16.20 1.71 1.23
C ASP A 167 16.17 0.75 2.43
N ARG A 168 15.70 1.23 3.59
CA ARG A 168 15.50 0.38 4.77
C ARG A 168 14.33 -0.57 4.58
N ALA A 169 13.23 -0.09 4.01
CA ALA A 169 12.02 -0.88 3.83
C ALA A 169 12.23 -2.05 2.86
N VAL A 170 12.86 -1.82 1.71
CA VAL A 170 13.06 -2.89 0.71
C VAL A 170 13.94 -4.02 1.24
N SER A 171 14.87 -3.70 2.15
CA SER A 171 15.75 -4.68 2.78
C SER A 171 15.01 -5.64 3.73
N ASN A 172 13.82 -5.25 4.23
CA ASN A 172 13.01 -6.06 5.14
C ASN A 172 11.72 -6.61 4.51
N SER A 173 11.43 -6.33 3.24
CA SER A 173 10.22 -6.82 2.57
C SER A 173 10.52 -7.30 1.14
N PRO A 174 10.63 -8.63 0.92
CA PRO A 174 10.83 -9.18 -0.41
C PRO A 174 9.71 -8.84 -1.39
N SER A 175 8.47 -8.66 -0.93
CA SER A 175 7.36 -8.23 -1.79
C SER A 175 7.46 -6.78 -2.23
N LEU A 176 7.88 -5.89 -1.32
CA LEU A 176 8.16 -4.48 -1.63
C LEU A 176 9.38 -4.35 -2.54
N GLN A 177 10.49 -5.05 -2.26
CA GLN A 177 11.70 -4.99 -3.10
C GLN A 177 11.36 -5.30 -4.56
N ARG A 178 10.65 -6.42 -4.80
CA ARG A 178 10.26 -6.77 -6.16
C ARG A 178 9.37 -5.69 -6.79
N ALA A 179 8.54 -4.99 -6.01
CA ALA A 179 7.63 -3.93 -6.50
C ALA A 179 8.41 -2.69 -6.91
N VAL A 180 9.35 -2.29 -6.07
CA VAL A 180 10.32 -1.24 -6.34
C VAL A 180 11.17 -1.57 -7.58
N ASP A 181 11.67 -2.79 -7.73
CA ASP A 181 12.43 -3.20 -8.92
C ASP A 181 11.59 -3.07 -10.21
N ALA A 182 10.29 -3.33 -10.14
CA ALA A 182 9.40 -3.18 -11.29
C ALA A 182 9.22 -1.71 -11.66
N LEU A 183 9.12 -0.83 -10.67
CA LEU A 183 9.06 0.62 -10.86
C LEU A 183 10.37 1.17 -11.43
N ASP A 184 11.52 0.76 -10.89
CA ASP A 184 12.83 1.22 -11.35
C ASP A 184 13.15 0.77 -12.78
N ARG A 185 12.65 -0.40 -13.19
CA ARG A 185 12.78 -0.90 -14.57
C ARG A 185 11.74 -0.31 -15.53
N PHE A 186 10.72 0.36 -15.02
CA PHE A 186 9.63 0.89 -15.84
C PHE A 186 10.13 1.97 -16.80
N ARG A 187 9.70 1.89 -18.06
CA ARG A 187 10.02 2.89 -19.09
C ARG A 187 8.74 3.26 -19.83
N PHE A 188 8.45 4.55 -19.86
CA PHE A 188 7.40 5.14 -20.68
C PHE A 188 8.06 6.17 -21.61
N PRO A 189 7.85 6.09 -22.93
CA PRO A 189 8.45 6.99 -23.90
C PRO A 189 7.89 8.42 -23.82
#